data_AF-A0A561PZ48-F1
#
_entry.id   AF-A0A561PZ48-F1
#
_cell.length_a   1.000
_cell.length_b   1.000
_cell.length_c   1.000
_cell.angle_alpha   90.00
_cell.angle_beta   90.00
_cell.angle_gamma   90.00
#
_symmetry.space_group_name_H-M   'P 1'
#
loop_
_entity.id
_entity.type
_entity.pdbx_description
1 polymer ?
#
loop_
_entity_poly.entity_id
_entity_poly.type
_entity_poly.pdbx_seq_one_letter_code
_entity_poly.pdbx_strand_id
1 'polypeptide(L)'
;MTARALIIGAPRSGSGKTSVTIGLLRAFQKRGVKVRGIKTGPDYIDPGFHEAATKLPGLNLDSWAMAPDLLRHLALEQAEDAELILIESAMGLFDGIPGEKNRSGAASDLARLFGLPVLLVLDVSGQSQTAAAVACGFMHYDPAVKIAACIMNRAGSERHKKLSGEAITAIGLPVVGTVLRDPTLTLPERHLGLVQASEHPEMDAHIDRLAGAMERSLDLDAIFAAARPFDMPAGSTEKALLPPGQRIALAEDAAFTFLYPHIKREWRAMGAEIIPFSPLADEAPPADCDICWLPGGYPELHAGRLASAKNFMTGIAQFAETKPVHGECGGYMVLGETLEDADGVTHAMTGLLSHATSFAKRKMNLGYRRVTLVGDGPLGADGEGVRGHEFHYASVVSKGTDAPFATIADGVGNDLGASGGRRGPVSGSFFHAIARN
;
A
#
# COMPACT_ATOMS: atom_id res chain seq x y z
N MET A 1 -20.68 -4.76 19.48
CA MET A 1 -21.42 -4.13 18.35
C MET A 1 -20.70 -4.53 17.08
N THR A 2 -21.42 -4.83 15.99
CA THR A 2 -20.79 -5.09 14.69
C THR A 2 -20.22 -3.80 14.13
N ALA A 3 -18.94 -3.80 13.72
CA ALA A 3 -18.32 -2.66 13.06
C ALA A 3 -19.14 -2.22 11.84
N ARG A 4 -19.09 -0.94 11.49
CA ARG A 4 -19.67 -0.44 10.23
C ARG A 4 -18.56 -0.14 9.23
N ALA A 5 -18.81 -0.29 7.94
CA ALA A 5 -17.82 0.00 6.91
C ALA A 5 -18.40 0.78 5.74
N LEU A 6 -17.53 1.58 5.11
CA LEU A 6 -17.84 2.43 3.96
C LEU A 6 -16.58 2.57 3.10
N ILE A 7 -16.73 2.51 1.77
CA ILE A 7 -15.65 2.79 0.84
C ILE A 7 -15.66 4.29 0.51
N ILE A 8 -14.50 4.94 0.58
CA ILE A 8 -14.30 6.29 0.08
C ILE A 8 -13.73 6.16 -1.34
N GLY A 9 -14.53 6.51 -2.34
CA GLY A 9 -14.19 6.42 -3.76
C GLY A 9 -14.09 7.79 -4.40
N ALA A 10 -13.48 7.88 -5.59
CA ALA A 10 -13.47 9.10 -6.40
C ALA A 10 -13.47 8.75 -7.89
N PRO A 11 -13.79 9.70 -8.80
CA PRO A 11 -13.74 9.43 -10.23
C PRO A 11 -12.34 9.26 -10.82
N ARG A 12 -11.31 9.81 -10.17
CA ARG A 12 -9.92 9.77 -10.64
C ARG A 12 -8.94 10.03 -9.50
N SER A 13 -7.66 9.74 -9.74
CA SER A 13 -6.54 10.22 -8.92
C SER A 13 -6.51 11.75 -8.85
N GLY A 14 -6.07 12.30 -7.71
CA GLY A 14 -5.94 13.74 -7.51
C GLY A 14 -7.23 14.48 -7.13
N SER A 15 -8.37 13.80 -6.99
CA SER A 15 -9.65 14.42 -6.55
C SER A 15 -9.67 14.83 -5.07
N GLY A 16 -8.55 14.71 -4.35
CA GLY A 16 -8.43 15.00 -2.91
C GLY A 16 -9.01 13.92 -1.98
N LYS A 17 -9.24 12.71 -2.50
CA LYS A 17 -9.75 11.56 -1.75
C LYS A 17 -8.92 11.25 -0.50
N THR A 18 -7.60 11.18 -0.63
CA THR A 18 -6.68 10.87 0.48
C THR A 18 -6.76 11.90 1.60
N SER A 19 -6.78 13.20 1.29
CA SER A 19 -6.99 14.27 2.27
C SER A 19 -8.33 14.15 3.00
N VAL A 20 -9.41 13.81 2.27
CA VAL A 20 -10.74 13.58 2.86
C VAL A 20 -10.72 12.35 3.77
N THR A 21 -10.16 11.23 3.33
CA THR A 21 -10.07 10.00 4.13
C THR A 21 -9.30 10.23 5.41
N ILE A 22 -8.10 10.80 5.33
CA ILE A 22 -7.25 11.09 6.50
C ILE A 22 -7.98 12.02 7.48
N GLY A 23 -8.62 13.09 6.96
CA GLY A 23 -9.39 14.02 7.78
C GLY A 23 -10.57 13.34 8.47
N LEU A 24 -11.30 12.45 7.78
CA LEU A 24 -12.40 11.68 8.36
C LEU A 24 -11.91 10.69 9.42
N LEU A 25 -10.83 9.95 9.14
CA LEU A 25 -10.22 9.03 10.11
C LEU A 25 -9.87 9.76 11.41
N ARG A 26 -9.17 10.90 11.32
CA ARG A 26 -8.83 11.68 12.52
C ARG A 26 -10.05 12.32 13.19
N ALA A 27 -11.02 12.82 12.43
CA ALA A 27 -12.23 13.42 13.00
C ALA A 27 -13.07 12.40 13.79
N PHE A 28 -13.27 11.19 13.26
CA PHE A 28 -13.95 10.12 13.99
C PHE A 28 -13.14 9.65 15.20
N GLN A 29 -11.82 9.53 15.07
CA GLN A 29 -10.93 9.21 16.20
C GLN A 29 -11.07 10.25 17.32
N LYS A 30 -11.11 11.55 17.01
CA LYS A 30 -11.30 12.64 17.99
C LYS A 30 -12.67 12.61 18.67
N ARG A 31 -13.69 12.07 17.99
CA ARG A 31 -15.03 11.80 18.57
C ARG A 31 -15.08 10.55 19.44
N GLY A 32 -13.95 9.86 19.64
CA GLY A 32 -13.88 8.63 20.43
C GLY A 32 -14.40 7.39 19.70
N VAL A 33 -14.70 7.49 18.39
CA VAL A 33 -15.09 6.33 17.58
C VAL A 33 -13.85 5.48 17.31
N LYS A 34 -13.94 4.17 17.58
CA LYS A 34 -12.88 3.21 17.24
C LYS A 34 -12.83 2.99 15.73
N VAL A 35 -12.22 3.92 15.00
CA VAL A 35 -12.14 3.90 13.55
C VAL A 35 -10.86 3.20 13.06
N ARG A 36 -10.96 2.46 11.94
CA ARG A 36 -9.83 1.85 11.23
C ARG A 36 -9.77 2.33 9.77
N GLY A 37 -8.56 2.45 9.25
CA GLY A 37 -8.31 2.77 7.84
C GLY A 37 -7.83 1.54 7.08
N ILE A 38 -8.40 1.34 5.89
CA ILE A 38 -7.92 0.34 4.92
C ILE A 38 -7.63 1.08 3.62
N LYS A 39 -6.50 0.79 2.99
CA LYS A 39 -6.17 1.26 1.65
C LYS A 39 -6.39 0.13 0.66
N THR A 40 -7.08 0.39 -0.46
CA THR A 40 -7.11 -0.60 -1.54
C THR A 40 -5.85 -0.51 -2.38
N GLY A 41 -5.43 -1.64 -2.96
CA GLY A 41 -4.28 -1.70 -3.83
C GLY A 41 -2.93 -1.83 -3.09
N PRO A 42 -1.83 -1.96 -3.85
CA PRO A 42 -0.52 -2.28 -3.32
C PRO A 42 0.26 -0.96 -3.07
N ASP A 43 -0.11 -0.24 -2.01
CA ASP A 43 0.37 1.10 -1.67
C ASP A 43 1.03 1.08 -0.28
N TYR A 44 2.32 1.40 -0.19
CA TYR A 44 3.05 1.45 1.08
C TYR A 44 2.96 2.80 1.81
N ILE A 45 2.45 3.84 1.14
CA ILE A 45 2.54 5.21 1.63
C ILE A 45 1.25 5.59 2.38
N ASP A 46 0.11 5.42 1.72
CA ASP A 46 -1.18 5.86 2.27
C ASP A 46 -1.56 5.18 3.60
N PRO A 47 -1.29 3.87 3.82
CA PRO A 47 -1.50 3.23 5.13
C PRO A 47 -0.75 3.89 6.28
N GLY A 48 0.45 4.45 6.04
CA GLY A 48 1.19 5.19 7.06
C GLY A 48 0.48 6.47 7.49
N PHE A 49 -0.25 7.13 6.60
CA PHE A 49 -1.11 8.27 6.95
C PHE A 49 -2.37 7.82 7.70
N HIS A 50 -2.94 6.66 7.35
CA HIS A 50 -4.07 6.09 8.08
C HIS A 50 -3.66 5.75 9.52
N GLU A 51 -2.49 5.16 9.69
CA GLU A 51 -1.91 4.88 11.00
C GLU A 51 -1.62 6.17 11.77
N ALA A 52 -1.01 7.17 11.13
CA ALA A 52 -0.80 8.46 11.77
C ALA A 52 -2.14 9.09 12.21
N ALA A 53 -3.21 8.96 11.42
CA ALA A 53 -4.54 9.49 11.72
C ALA A 53 -5.30 8.74 12.82
N THR A 54 -5.17 7.41 12.88
CA THR A 54 -5.93 6.54 13.80
C THR A 54 -5.15 6.08 15.02
N LYS A 55 -3.81 6.20 14.98
CA LYS A 55 -2.84 5.60 15.92
C LYS A 55 -2.89 4.07 15.95
N LEU A 56 -3.38 3.46 14.87
CA LEU A 56 -3.58 2.01 14.74
C LEU A 56 -3.02 1.55 13.40
N PRO A 57 -2.43 0.34 13.32
CA PRO A 57 -1.82 -0.13 12.08
C PRO A 57 -2.80 -0.12 10.90
N GLY A 58 -2.34 0.41 9.77
CA GLY A 58 -3.10 0.36 8.51
C GLY A 58 -3.16 -1.05 7.91
N LEU A 59 -4.03 -1.23 6.90
CA LEU A 59 -4.13 -2.45 6.11
C LEU A 59 -4.24 -2.12 4.62
N ASN A 60 -3.61 -2.94 3.79
CA ASN A 60 -3.85 -2.98 2.35
C ASN A 60 -4.76 -4.15 1.99
N LEU A 61 -5.74 -3.90 1.13
CA LEU A 61 -6.55 -4.95 0.49
C LEU A 61 -6.47 -4.81 -1.03
N ASP A 62 -6.01 -5.86 -1.69
CA ASP A 62 -5.80 -5.86 -3.14
C ASP A 62 -6.57 -7.00 -3.80
N SER A 63 -7.63 -6.69 -4.54
CA SER A 63 -8.47 -7.72 -5.15
C SER A 63 -7.80 -8.48 -6.29
N TRP A 64 -6.74 -7.92 -6.89
CA TRP A 64 -5.99 -8.58 -7.96
C TRP A 64 -4.99 -9.58 -7.37
N ALA A 65 -4.25 -9.18 -6.34
CA ALA A 65 -3.22 -10.00 -5.72
C ALA A 65 -3.80 -11.02 -4.74
N MET A 66 -4.79 -10.63 -3.93
CA MET A 66 -5.34 -11.48 -2.88
C MET A 66 -6.55 -12.28 -3.37
N ALA A 67 -6.69 -13.52 -2.89
CA ALA A 67 -7.88 -14.32 -3.12
C ALA A 67 -9.07 -13.76 -2.29
N PRO A 68 -10.33 -13.94 -2.75
CA PRO A 68 -11.50 -13.45 -2.03
C PRO A 68 -11.53 -13.83 -0.54
N ASP A 69 -11.21 -15.07 -0.20
CA ASP A 69 -11.26 -15.53 1.19
C ASP A 69 -10.15 -14.91 2.05
N LEU A 70 -8.97 -14.63 1.47
CA LEU A 70 -7.92 -13.89 2.17
C LEU A 70 -8.36 -12.44 2.42
N LEU A 71 -9.01 -11.79 1.45
CA LEU A 71 -9.57 -10.45 1.64
C LEU A 71 -10.60 -10.43 2.78
N ARG A 72 -11.48 -11.44 2.86
CA ARG A 72 -12.45 -11.54 3.96
C ARG A 72 -11.76 -11.69 5.31
N HIS A 73 -10.78 -12.59 5.40
CA HIS A 73 -10.01 -12.85 6.62
C HIS A 73 -9.37 -11.56 7.13
N LEU A 74 -8.54 -10.93 6.28
CA LEU A 74 -7.78 -9.74 6.67
C LEU A 74 -8.67 -8.55 7.03
N ALA A 75 -9.81 -8.40 6.35
CA ALA A 75 -10.74 -7.31 6.62
C ALA A 75 -11.52 -7.53 7.92
N LEU A 76 -11.93 -8.77 8.22
CA LEU A 76 -12.61 -9.10 9.48
C LEU A 76 -11.70 -8.89 10.70
N GLU A 77 -10.39 -9.16 10.58
CA GLU A 77 -9.43 -8.84 11.64
C GLU A 77 -9.35 -7.32 11.92
N GLN A 78 -9.55 -6.46 10.90
CA GLN A 78 -9.66 -5.01 11.13
C GLN A 78 -11.00 -4.60 11.74
N ALA A 79 -12.01 -5.46 11.68
CA ALA A 79 -13.30 -5.25 12.31
C ALA A 79 -13.28 -5.55 13.82
N GLU A 80 -12.30 -6.33 14.28
CA GLU A 80 -12.09 -6.60 15.70
C GLU A 80 -11.84 -5.29 16.47
N ASP A 81 -12.68 -5.04 17.47
CA ASP A 81 -12.69 -3.81 18.26
C ASP A 81 -12.88 -2.50 17.46
N ALA A 82 -13.40 -2.56 16.23
CA ALA A 82 -13.75 -1.38 15.45
C ALA A 82 -15.25 -1.05 15.54
N GLU A 83 -15.56 0.24 15.49
CA GLU A 83 -16.93 0.75 15.31
C GLU A 83 -17.15 1.23 13.87
N LEU A 84 -16.09 1.70 13.22
CA LEU A 84 -16.12 2.21 11.85
C LEU A 84 -14.85 1.81 11.09
N ILE A 85 -15.00 1.39 9.84
CA ILE A 85 -13.91 1.11 8.91
C ILE A 85 -14.10 1.99 7.68
N LEU A 86 -13.09 2.80 7.35
CA LEU A 86 -13.06 3.59 6.14
C LEU A 86 -12.06 2.98 5.16
N ILE A 87 -12.56 2.52 4.01
CA ILE A 87 -11.75 1.89 2.96
C ILE A 87 -11.48 2.93 1.87
N GLU A 88 -10.26 3.45 1.81
CA GLU A 88 -9.84 4.39 0.77
C GLU A 88 -9.52 3.66 -0.54
N SER A 89 -10.15 4.07 -1.65
CA SER A 89 -9.78 3.53 -2.95
C SER A 89 -8.35 3.89 -3.36
N ALA A 90 -7.68 3.00 -4.08
CA ALA A 90 -6.65 3.38 -5.04
C ALA A 90 -7.31 4.07 -6.23
N MET A 91 -6.57 4.95 -6.90
CA MET A 91 -6.97 5.58 -8.18
C MET A 91 -8.44 6.07 -8.19
N GLY A 92 -9.15 5.90 -9.30
CA GLY A 92 -10.61 6.00 -9.36
C GLY A 92 -11.31 4.71 -8.88
N LEU A 93 -12.57 4.83 -8.45
CA LEU A 93 -13.34 3.73 -7.84
C LEU A 93 -13.39 2.44 -8.68
N PHE A 94 -13.51 2.60 -10.01
CA PHE A 94 -13.62 1.51 -10.98
C PHE A 94 -12.30 1.24 -11.72
N ASP A 95 -11.23 1.96 -11.40
CA ASP A 95 -9.95 1.84 -12.09
C ASP A 95 -9.17 0.65 -11.53
N GLY A 96 -8.86 -0.29 -12.41
CA GLY A 96 -8.05 -1.48 -12.15
C GLY A 96 -7.45 -1.96 -13.46
N ILE A 97 -6.89 -3.16 -13.45
CA ILE A 97 -6.39 -3.81 -14.67
C ILE A 97 -7.33 -4.92 -15.13
N PRO A 98 -7.33 -5.29 -16.43
CA PRO A 98 -7.99 -6.50 -16.88
C PRO A 98 -7.52 -7.71 -16.08
N GLY A 99 -8.44 -8.59 -15.69
CA GLY A 99 -8.12 -9.72 -14.84
C GLY A 99 -9.30 -10.67 -14.70
N GLU A 100 -9.20 -11.55 -13.70
CA GLU A 100 -10.32 -12.40 -13.30
C GLU A 100 -11.51 -11.52 -12.89
N LYS A 101 -12.74 -12.03 -13.08
CA LYS A 101 -13.96 -11.30 -12.75
C LYS A 101 -13.93 -10.90 -11.26
N ASN A 102 -14.15 -9.60 -10.99
CA ASN A 102 -14.10 -9.00 -9.64
C ASN A 102 -12.71 -9.06 -8.96
N ARG A 103 -11.61 -9.16 -9.74
CA ARG A 103 -10.23 -9.22 -9.24
C ARG A 103 -9.29 -8.36 -10.09
N SER A 104 -9.66 -7.10 -10.25
CA SER A 104 -8.96 -6.09 -11.07
C SER A 104 -8.01 -5.19 -10.27
N GLY A 105 -8.07 -5.26 -8.94
CA GLY A 105 -7.38 -4.33 -8.03
C GLY A 105 -8.19 -3.06 -7.73
N ALA A 106 -9.34 -2.88 -8.37
CA ALA A 106 -10.21 -1.72 -8.16
C ALA A 106 -10.97 -1.81 -6.83
N ALA A 107 -11.23 -0.68 -6.19
CA ALA A 107 -12.05 -0.64 -4.97
C ALA A 107 -13.50 -1.10 -5.20
N SER A 108 -14.01 -0.97 -6.43
CA SER A 108 -15.31 -1.53 -6.82
C SER A 108 -15.39 -3.05 -6.62
N ASP A 109 -14.28 -3.79 -6.72
CA ASP A 109 -14.25 -5.22 -6.43
C ASP A 109 -14.54 -5.50 -4.96
N LEU A 110 -13.94 -4.70 -4.06
CA LEU A 110 -14.21 -4.81 -2.63
C LEU A 110 -15.64 -4.37 -2.28
N ALA A 111 -16.17 -3.34 -2.96
CA ALA A 111 -17.55 -2.91 -2.80
C ALA A 111 -18.52 -4.06 -3.09
N ARG A 112 -18.30 -4.79 -4.20
CA ARG A 112 -19.10 -5.98 -4.55
C ARG A 112 -18.87 -7.13 -3.57
N LEU A 113 -17.62 -7.45 -3.26
CA LEU A 113 -17.24 -8.59 -2.42
C LEU A 113 -17.81 -8.49 -1.00
N PHE A 114 -17.80 -7.28 -0.44
CA PHE A 114 -18.21 -6.99 0.93
C PHE A 114 -19.62 -6.38 1.03
N GLY A 115 -20.28 -6.10 -0.11
CA GLY A 115 -21.59 -5.45 -0.11
C GLY A 115 -21.58 -4.03 0.47
N LEU A 116 -20.46 -3.33 0.34
CA LEU A 116 -20.25 -2.03 0.97
C LEU A 116 -20.74 -0.86 0.12
N PRO A 117 -21.37 0.14 0.76
CA PRO A 117 -21.66 1.40 0.09
C PRO A 117 -20.39 2.20 -0.21
N VAL A 118 -20.50 3.12 -1.15
CA VAL A 118 -19.45 4.06 -1.51
C VAL A 118 -19.87 5.50 -1.17
N LEU A 119 -18.99 6.20 -0.47
CA LEU A 119 -18.97 7.65 -0.33
C LEU A 119 -18.12 8.25 -1.46
N LEU A 120 -18.77 8.90 -2.42
CA LEU A 120 -18.10 9.45 -3.59
C LEU A 120 -17.52 10.83 -3.29
N VAL A 121 -16.19 10.97 -3.33
CA VAL A 121 -15.49 12.25 -3.28
C VAL A 121 -15.39 12.82 -4.70
N LEU A 122 -16.14 13.88 -4.96
CA LEU A 122 -16.23 14.51 -6.27
C LEU A 122 -15.51 15.87 -6.25
N ASP A 123 -14.41 15.98 -6.98
CA ASP A 123 -13.73 17.26 -7.22
C ASP A 123 -14.62 18.14 -8.10
N VAL A 124 -15.12 19.25 -7.55
CA VAL A 124 -16.00 20.18 -8.26
C VAL A 124 -15.25 21.41 -8.78
N SER A 125 -13.94 21.52 -8.61
CA SER A 125 -13.16 22.77 -8.81
C SER A 125 -13.35 23.49 -10.15
N GLY A 126 -13.75 22.77 -11.21
CA GLY A 126 -14.09 23.34 -12.53
C GLY A 126 -15.48 22.96 -13.06
N GLN A 127 -16.38 22.43 -12.22
CA GLN A 127 -17.69 21.94 -12.66
C GLN A 127 -18.82 22.37 -11.74
N SER A 128 -19.90 22.91 -12.33
CA SER A 128 -21.13 23.19 -11.60
C SER A 128 -22.14 22.03 -11.76
N GLN A 129 -23.21 22.20 -12.54
CA GLN A 129 -24.21 21.16 -12.75
C GLN A 129 -23.66 19.87 -13.39
N THR A 130 -22.56 19.94 -14.14
CA THR A 130 -21.87 18.76 -14.71
C THR A 130 -21.44 17.77 -13.62
N ALA A 131 -21.21 18.23 -12.39
CA ALA A 131 -20.94 17.35 -11.26
C ALA A 131 -22.06 16.30 -11.04
N ALA A 132 -23.32 16.68 -11.27
CA ALA A 132 -24.45 15.77 -11.20
C ALA A 132 -24.44 14.74 -12.33
N ALA A 133 -24.04 15.10 -13.54
CA ALA A 133 -23.91 14.14 -14.64
C ALA A 133 -22.84 13.08 -14.34
N VAL A 134 -21.70 13.50 -13.77
CA VAL A 134 -20.65 12.57 -13.32
C VAL A 134 -21.19 11.67 -12.21
N ALA A 135 -21.80 12.24 -11.16
CA ALA A 135 -22.38 11.47 -10.07
C ALA A 135 -23.45 10.46 -10.56
N CYS A 136 -24.30 10.87 -11.49
CA CYS A 136 -25.32 10.02 -12.12
C CYS A 136 -24.67 8.84 -12.86
N GLY A 137 -23.57 9.09 -13.58
CA GLY A 137 -22.78 8.02 -14.20
C GLY A 137 -22.31 6.99 -13.17
N PHE A 138 -21.74 7.43 -12.05
CA PHE A 138 -21.27 6.53 -10.99
C PHE A 138 -22.39 5.74 -10.32
N MET A 139 -23.58 6.34 -10.14
CA MET A 139 -24.75 5.65 -9.58
C MET A 139 -25.28 4.52 -10.47
N HIS A 140 -25.10 4.63 -11.79
CA HIS A 140 -25.70 3.72 -12.76
C HIS A 140 -24.68 2.86 -13.52
N TYR A 141 -23.38 3.10 -13.35
CA TYR A 141 -22.33 2.39 -14.07
C TYR A 141 -22.30 0.90 -13.72
N ASP A 142 -22.41 0.58 -12.43
CA ASP A 142 -22.43 -0.81 -11.94
C ASP A 142 -23.55 -1.00 -10.91
N PRO A 143 -24.59 -1.81 -11.20
CA PRO A 143 -25.73 -2.01 -10.32
C PRO A 143 -25.37 -2.73 -9.01
N ALA A 144 -24.22 -3.42 -8.93
CA ALA A 144 -23.75 -4.07 -7.71
C ALA A 144 -22.96 -3.11 -6.79
N VAL A 145 -22.61 -1.91 -7.25
CA VAL A 145 -21.85 -0.93 -6.48
C VAL A 145 -22.75 0.26 -6.12
N LYS A 146 -23.14 0.33 -4.85
CA LYS A 146 -24.06 1.37 -4.37
C LYS A 146 -23.32 2.64 -3.97
N ILE A 147 -23.53 3.74 -4.70
CA ILE A 147 -23.14 5.07 -4.23
C ILE A 147 -24.17 5.55 -3.19
N ALA A 148 -23.75 5.71 -1.94
CA ALA A 148 -24.63 6.06 -0.83
C ALA A 148 -24.76 7.57 -0.63
N ALA A 149 -23.69 8.31 -0.86
CA ALA A 149 -23.64 9.76 -0.70
C ALA A 149 -22.44 10.35 -1.46
N CYS A 150 -22.44 11.67 -1.61
CA CYS A 150 -21.38 12.44 -2.23
C CYS A 150 -20.80 13.48 -1.27
N ILE A 151 -19.47 13.60 -1.27
CA ILE A 151 -18.75 14.78 -0.78
C ILE A 151 -18.35 15.61 -1.99
N MET A 152 -18.72 16.88 -1.99
CA MET A 152 -18.17 17.83 -2.95
C MET A 152 -16.84 18.38 -2.43
N ASN A 153 -15.78 18.26 -3.22
CA ASN A 153 -14.45 18.70 -2.82
C ASN A 153 -13.95 19.85 -3.70
N ARG A 154 -13.15 20.76 -3.11
CA ARG A 154 -12.52 21.90 -3.77
C ARG A 154 -13.52 22.87 -4.41
N ALA A 155 -14.69 23.07 -3.79
CA ALA A 155 -15.63 24.09 -4.24
C ALA A 155 -15.03 25.49 -4.10
N GLY A 156 -15.23 26.34 -5.11
CA GLY A 156 -14.60 27.66 -5.19
C GLY A 156 -15.32 28.78 -4.42
N SER A 157 -16.60 28.59 -4.07
CA SER A 157 -17.41 29.57 -3.34
C SER A 157 -18.72 28.95 -2.84
N GLU A 158 -19.45 29.64 -1.95
CA GLU A 158 -20.78 29.20 -1.51
C GLU A 158 -21.80 29.14 -2.67
N ARG A 159 -21.72 30.06 -3.64
CA ARG A 159 -22.56 29.99 -4.85
C ARG A 159 -22.30 28.71 -5.63
N HIS A 160 -21.02 28.36 -5.81
CA HIS A 160 -20.62 27.14 -6.51
C HIS A 160 -21.11 25.90 -5.75
N LYS A 161 -20.91 25.85 -4.43
CA LYS A 161 -21.46 24.80 -3.55
C LYS A 161 -22.96 24.60 -3.75
N LYS A 162 -23.74 25.69 -3.74
CA LYS A 162 -25.19 25.63 -3.94
C LYS A 162 -25.56 25.03 -5.30
N LEU A 163 -25.01 25.56 -6.39
CA LEU A 163 -25.37 25.11 -7.74
C LEU A 163 -25.04 23.63 -8.00
N SER A 164 -23.84 23.18 -7.62
CA SER A 164 -23.46 21.77 -7.80
C SER A 164 -24.21 20.86 -6.83
N GLY A 165 -24.42 21.30 -5.58
CA GLY A 165 -25.13 20.52 -4.57
C GLY A 165 -26.61 20.31 -4.90
N GLU A 166 -27.30 21.35 -5.37
CA GLU A 166 -28.69 21.25 -5.84
C GLU A 166 -28.81 20.28 -7.03
N ALA A 167 -27.88 20.36 -7.98
CA ALA A 167 -27.86 19.47 -9.14
C ALA A 167 -27.64 17.99 -8.74
N ILE A 168 -26.70 17.71 -7.83
CA ILE A 168 -26.43 16.34 -7.35
C ILE A 168 -27.61 15.81 -6.52
N THR A 169 -28.22 16.66 -5.70
CA THR A 169 -29.40 16.26 -4.91
C THR A 169 -30.60 15.98 -5.81
N ALA A 170 -30.77 16.72 -6.90
CA ALA A 170 -31.89 16.54 -7.84
C ALA A 170 -31.88 15.18 -8.56
N ILE A 171 -30.72 14.53 -8.71
CA ILE A 171 -30.62 13.16 -9.24
C ILE A 171 -30.83 12.08 -8.16
N GLY A 172 -31.15 12.47 -6.92
CA GLY A 172 -31.43 11.56 -5.82
C GLY A 172 -30.20 11.11 -5.03
N LEU A 173 -29.03 11.73 -5.21
CA LEU A 173 -27.83 11.41 -4.43
C LEU A 173 -27.65 12.39 -3.27
N PRO A 174 -27.66 11.93 -2.00
CA PRO A 174 -27.40 12.80 -0.85
C PRO A 174 -26.01 13.44 -0.91
N VAL A 175 -25.94 14.76 -0.69
CA VAL A 175 -24.68 15.47 -0.49
C VAL A 175 -24.46 15.65 1.01
N VAL A 176 -23.46 14.96 1.57
CA VAL A 176 -23.16 14.98 3.02
C VAL A 176 -22.23 16.12 3.43
N GLY A 177 -21.84 16.97 2.49
CA GLY A 177 -21.06 18.16 2.79
C GLY A 177 -20.24 18.67 1.62
N THR A 178 -19.54 19.78 1.86
CA THR A 178 -18.69 20.42 0.85
C THR A 178 -17.43 21.00 1.47
N VAL A 179 -16.29 20.53 0.99
CA VAL A 179 -14.98 21.08 1.35
C VAL A 179 -14.63 22.18 0.34
N LEU A 180 -14.40 23.39 0.83
CA LEU A 180 -13.97 24.50 0.00
C LEU A 180 -12.51 24.32 -0.42
N ARG A 181 -12.12 24.96 -1.53
CA ARG A 181 -10.72 24.98 -1.97
C ARG A 181 -9.86 25.70 -0.93
N ASP A 182 -8.98 24.95 -0.30
CA ASP A 182 -8.02 25.46 0.66
C ASP A 182 -6.64 24.83 0.37
N PRO A 183 -5.66 25.62 -0.11
CA PRO A 183 -4.30 25.14 -0.37
C PRO A 183 -3.63 24.52 0.86
N THR A 184 -4.00 24.95 2.08
CA THR A 184 -3.40 24.49 3.33
C THR A 184 -3.79 23.04 3.71
N LEU A 185 -4.79 22.47 3.01
CA LEU A 185 -5.23 21.08 3.12
C LEU A 185 -4.54 20.16 2.09
N THR A 186 -3.69 20.72 1.23
CA THR A 186 -2.90 19.93 0.30
C THR A 186 -1.83 19.19 1.09
N LEU A 187 -1.81 17.87 0.98
CA LEU A 187 -0.70 17.08 1.51
C LEU A 187 0.58 17.53 0.80
N PRO A 188 1.70 17.75 1.53
CA PRO A 188 2.96 18.16 0.92
C PRO A 188 3.29 17.32 -0.31
N GLU A 189 3.74 17.96 -1.39
CA GLU A 189 4.12 17.23 -2.60
C GLU A 189 5.24 16.26 -2.26
N ARG A 190 4.92 14.98 -2.41
CA ARG A 190 5.82 13.85 -2.22
C ARG A 190 6.89 13.96 -3.29
N HIS A 191 8.11 14.38 -2.95
CA HIS A 191 9.17 14.35 -3.95
C HIS A 191 9.43 12.96 -4.51
N LEU A 192 9.00 11.86 -3.84
CA LEU A 192 8.99 10.47 -4.36
C LEU A 192 8.35 9.42 -3.40
N GLY A 193 7.51 9.82 -2.43
CA GLY A 193 7.13 8.92 -1.32
C GLY A 193 8.24 8.70 -0.28
N LEU A 194 9.39 9.35 -0.49
CA LEU A 194 10.64 9.24 0.26
C LEU A 194 10.61 9.77 1.71
N VAL A 195 9.57 10.50 2.09
CA VAL A 195 9.47 11.08 3.42
C VAL A 195 8.27 10.45 4.09
N GLN A 196 8.53 9.66 5.12
CA GLN A 196 7.50 8.89 5.80
C GLN A 196 6.66 9.77 6.71
N ALA A 197 5.40 9.36 6.95
CA ALA A 197 4.53 10.05 7.90
C ALA A 197 5.14 10.10 9.33
N SER A 198 6.04 9.17 9.66
CA SER A 198 6.76 9.07 10.93
C SER A 198 7.84 10.15 11.13
N GLU A 199 8.29 10.83 10.07
CA GLU A 199 9.48 11.70 10.11
C GLU A 199 9.17 13.19 10.35
N HIS A 200 7.89 13.59 10.37
CA HIS A 200 7.50 15.00 10.55
C HIS A 200 6.56 15.23 11.73
N PRO A 201 6.99 15.96 12.78
CA PRO A 201 6.09 16.50 13.81
C PRO A 201 4.96 17.36 13.24
N GLU A 202 5.20 17.99 12.07
CA GLU A 202 4.21 18.77 11.35
C GLU A 202 3.08 17.92 10.75
N MET A 203 3.30 16.61 10.58
CA MET A 203 2.33 15.69 10.00
C MET A 203 1.08 15.57 10.87
N ASP A 204 1.25 15.40 12.18
CA ASP A 204 0.12 15.28 13.10
C ASP A 204 -0.71 16.58 13.12
N ALA A 205 -0.03 17.74 13.14
CA ALA A 205 -0.67 19.05 13.03
C ALA A 205 -1.42 19.26 11.70
N HIS A 206 -0.87 18.74 10.59
CA HIS A 206 -1.53 18.77 9.29
C HIS A 206 -2.77 17.86 9.25
N ILE A 207 -2.66 16.63 9.76
CA ILE A 207 -3.78 15.69 9.89
C ILE A 207 -4.89 16.30 10.76
N ASP A 208 -4.53 16.99 11.84
CA ASP A 208 -5.48 17.69 12.70
C ASP A 208 -6.17 18.86 11.98
N ARG A 209 -5.47 19.57 11.09
CA ARG A 209 -6.06 20.60 10.23
C ARG A 209 -7.05 20.00 9.23
N LEU A 210 -6.71 18.86 8.62
CA LEU A 210 -7.62 18.10 7.76
C LEU A 210 -8.87 17.68 8.53
N ALA A 211 -8.71 17.13 9.73
CA ALA A 211 -9.82 16.73 10.59
C ALA A 211 -10.76 17.90 10.89
N GLY A 212 -10.22 19.04 11.34
CA GLY A 212 -11.01 20.23 11.63
C GLY A 212 -11.73 20.77 10.39
N ALA A 213 -11.12 20.68 9.20
CA ALA A 213 -11.79 21.02 7.95
C ALA A 213 -12.96 20.07 7.66
N MET A 214 -12.77 18.76 7.82
CA MET A 214 -13.85 17.78 7.62
C MET A 214 -15.00 17.98 8.61
N GLU A 215 -14.70 18.22 9.89
CA GLU A 215 -15.72 18.48 10.93
C GLU A 215 -16.58 19.71 10.66
N ARG A 216 -15.98 20.77 10.09
CA ARG A 216 -16.72 22.00 9.73
C ARG A 216 -17.51 21.86 8.43
N SER A 217 -17.04 21.03 7.50
CA SER A 217 -17.55 20.98 6.13
C SER A 217 -18.50 19.82 5.87
N LEU A 218 -18.45 18.76 6.68
CA LEU A 218 -19.13 17.49 6.43
C LEU A 218 -20.04 17.10 7.61
N ASP A 219 -21.19 16.52 7.28
CA ASP A 219 -22.08 15.86 8.23
C ASP A 219 -21.52 14.47 8.57
N LEU A 220 -20.71 14.41 9.64
CA LEU A 220 -20.07 13.17 10.08
C LEU A 220 -21.09 12.14 10.57
N ASP A 221 -22.23 12.57 11.09
CA ASP A 221 -23.26 11.65 11.58
C ASP A 221 -23.98 10.98 10.39
N ALA A 222 -24.26 11.75 9.33
CA ALA A 222 -24.76 11.20 8.07
C ALA A 222 -23.76 10.25 7.40
N ILE A 223 -22.45 10.57 7.45
CA ILE A 223 -21.40 9.67 6.94
C ILE A 223 -21.36 8.36 7.72
N PHE A 224 -21.40 8.42 9.06
CA PHE A 224 -21.45 7.23 9.91
C PHE A 224 -22.72 6.39 9.66
N ALA A 225 -23.87 7.05 9.48
CA ALA A 225 -25.13 6.40 9.15
C ALA A 225 -25.12 5.73 7.77
N ALA A 226 -24.40 6.31 6.79
CA ALA A 226 -24.25 5.76 5.45
C ALA A 226 -23.40 4.48 5.40
N ALA A 227 -22.47 4.29 6.35
CA ALA A 227 -21.73 3.04 6.51
C ALA A 227 -22.69 1.88 6.82
N ARG A 228 -22.37 0.65 6.41
CA ARG A 228 -23.19 -0.54 6.68
C ARG A 228 -22.55 -1.47 7.70
N PRO A 229 -23.32 -2.26 8.46
CA PRO A 229 -22.75 -3.34 9.27
C PRO A 229 -21.81 -4.20 8.43
N PHE A 230 -20.60 -4.40 8.95
CA PHE A 230 -19.55 -5.16 8.30
C PHE A 230 -19.64 -6.62 8.73
N ASP A 231 -20.73 -7.25 8.29
CA ASP A 231 -21.05 -8.65 8.53
C ASP A 231 -20.95 -9.41 7.22
N MET A 232 -20.03 -10.37 7.16
CA MET A 232 -19.69 -11.12 5.96
C MET A 232 -19.15 -12.50 6.34
N PRO A 233 -19.21 -13.49 5.42
CA PRO A 233 -18.67 -14.80 5.68
C PRO A 233 -17.20 -14.75 6.10
N ALA A 234 -16.80 -15.66 6.98
CA ALA A 234 -15.40 -15.83 7.38
C ALA A 234 -14.52 -16.10 6.15
N GLY A 235 -13.27 -15.64 6.24
CA GLY A 235 -12.24 -15.87 5.24
C GLY A 235 -11.35 -17.06 5.55
N SER A 236 -10.21 -17.13 4.83
CA SER A 236 -9.17 -18.14 5.00
C SER A 236 -7.79 -17.54 4.76
N THR A 237 -6.80 -18.02 5.51
CA THR A 237 -5.38 -17.68 5.35
C THR A 237 -4.63 -18.62 4.40
N GLU A 238 -5.31 -19.55 3.72
CA GLU A 238 -4.67 -20.54 2.84
C GLU A 238 -3.75 -19.90 1.78
N LYS A 239 -4.14 -18.73 1.27
CA LYS A 239 -3.41 -17.97 0.25
C LYS A 239 -2.53 -16.85 0.82
N ALA A 240 -2.41 -16.74 2.14
CA ALA A 240 -1.44 -15.86 2.77
C ALA A 240 -0.01 -16.35 2.51
N LEU A 241 0.96 -15.44 2.52
CA LEU A 241 2.38 -15.81 2.49
C LEU A 241 2.74 -16.52 3.81
N LEU A 242 3.36 -17.69 3.70
CA LEU A 242 3.86 -18.42 4.86
C LEU A 242 5.08 -17.70 5.43
N PRO A 243 5.32 -17.79 6.75
CA PRO A 243 6.55 -17.28 7.33
C PRO A 243 7.76 -18.04 6.75
N PRO A 244 8.82 -17.34 6.31
CA PRO A 244 9.98 -17.97 5.69
C PRO A 244 10.90 -18.69 6.69
N GLY A 245 10.59 -18.64 7.98
CA GLY A 245 11.31 -19.23 9.09
C GLY A 245 10.57 -18.97 10.41
N GLN A 246 11.05 -19.52 11.53
CA GLN A 246 10.44 -19.26 12.84
C GLN A 246 11.03 -18.02 13.50
N ARG A 247 12.33 -17.74 13.30
CA ARG A 247 13.01 -16.52 13.75
C ARG A 247 13.48 -15.72 12.54
N ILE A 248 12.86 -14.59 12.28
CA ILE A 248 13.09 -13.79 11.06
C ILE A 248 13.85 -12.52 11.45
N ALA A 249 15.12 -12.42 11.04
CA ALA A 249 15.86 -11.16 11.09
C ALA A 249 15.29 -10.23 10.01
N LEU A 250 14.56 -9.19 10.41
CA LEU A 250 13.93 -8.26 9.48
C LEU A 250 14.65 -6.91 9.53
N ALA A 251 15.20 -6.47 8.41
CA ALA A 251 15.73 -5.10 8.34
C ALA A 251 14.58 -4.09 8.46
N GLU A 252 14.69 -3.17 9.41
CA GLU A 252 13.65 -2.17 9.69
C GLU A 252 14.30 -0.84 10.13
N ASP A 253 14.40 0.10 9.18
CA ASP A 253 14.83 1.48 9.38
C ASP A 253 14.42 2.34 8.17
N ALA A 254 14.87 3.59 8.08
CA ALA A 254 14.51 4.51 6.98
C ALA A 254 14.84 3.99 5.56
N ALA A 255 15.78 3.05 5.41
CA ALA A 255 16.07 2.43 4.11
C ALA A 255 15.18 1.22 3.81
N PHE A 256 14.56 0.61 4.84
CA PHE A 256 13.87 -0.69 4.76
C PHE A 256 12.48 -0.62 5.39
N THR A 257 11.51 -0.17 4.62
CA THR A 257 10.20 0.22 5.13
C THR A 257 9.02 -0.44 4.43
N PHE A 258 9.26 -1.17 3.34
CA PHE A 258 8.21 -1.74 2.50
C PHE A 258 8.02 -3.22 2.78
N LEU A 259 7.41 -3.52 3.92
CA LEU A 259 6.80 -4.81 4.20
C LEU A 259 5.35 -4.59 4.61
N TYR A 260 4.43 -5.25 3.93
CA TYR A 260 3.02 -5.03 4.19
C TYR A 260 2.64 -5.44 5.64
N PRO A 261 1.86 -4.60 6.36
CA PRO A 261 1.49 -4.89 7.75
C PRO A 261 0.79 -6.25 7.93
N HIS A 262 -0.04 -6.66 6.95
CA HIS A 262 -0.70 -7.95 7.00
C HIS A 262 0.28 -9.12 6.96
N ILE A 263 1.36 -9.04 6.18
CA ILE A 263 2.38 -10.10 6.13
C ILE A 263 3.03 -10.26 7.51
N LYS A 264 3.48 -9.16 8.13
CA LYS A 264 4.06 -9.20 9.49
C LYS A 264 3.08 -9.79 10.51
N ARG A 265 1.80 -9.43 10.43
CA ARG A 265 0.75 -9.94 11.32
C ARG A 265 0.52 -11.43 11.13
N GLU A 266 0.31 -11.88 9.89
CA GLU A 266 0.05 -13.29 9.58
C GLU A 266 1.22 -14.17 9.98
N TRP A 267 2.47 -13.74 9.76
CA TRP A 267 3.65 -14.46 10.22
C TRP A 267 3.66 -14.66 11.73
N ARG A 268 3.35 -13.60 12.50
CA ARG A 268 3.22 -13.70 13.97
C ARG A 268 2.06 -14.60 14.39
N ALA A 269 0.92 -14.52 13.70
CA ALA A 269 -0.23 -15.39 13.96
C ALA A 269 0.09 -16.88 13.69
N MET A 270 1.00 -17.14 12.75
CA MET A 270 1.53 -18.48 12.45
C MET A 270 2.72 -18.88 13.35
N GLY A 271 3.00 -18.11 14.40
CA GLY A 271 4.01 -18.45 15.42
C GLY A 271 5.43 -17.94 15.16
N ALA A 272 5.66 -17.22 14.06
CA ALA A 272 6.99 -16.68 13.78
C ALA A 272 7.30 -15.46 14.65
N GLU A 273 8.55 -15.40 15.12
CA GLU A 273 9.15 -14.26 15.80
C GLU A 273 9.88 -13.38 14.78
N ILE A 274 9.52 -12.09 14.76
CA ILE A 274 10.17 -11.09 13.91
C ILE A 274 11.12 -10.28 14.77
N ILE A 275 12.41 -10.35 14.46
CA ILE A 275 13.49 -9.72 15.20
C ILE A 275 14.04 -8.58 14.32
N PRO A 276 13.67 -7.32 14.62
CA PRO A 276 14.12 -6.18 13.83
C PRO A 276 15.61 -5.91 14.07
N PHE A 277 16.29 -5.43 13.03
CA PHE A 277 17.63 -4.84 13.11
C PHE A 277 17.75 -3.68 12.12
N SER A 278 18.66 -2.74 12.35
CA SER A 278 18.88 -1.57 11.49
C SER A 278 20.23 -1.63 10.76
N PRO A 279 20.23 -1.94 9.45
CA PRO A 279 21.42 -1.77 8.61
C PRO A 279 22.01 -0.35 8.65
N LEU A 280 21.17 0.69 8.75
CA LEU A 280 21.64 2.07 8.87
C LEU A 280 22.36 2.33 10.20
N ALA A 281 21.98 1.64 11.28
CA ALA A 281 22.69 1.66 12.55
C ALA A 281 23.95 0.78 12.57
N ASP A 282 24.34 0.21 11.42
CA ASP A 282 25.45 -0.75 11.30
C ASP A 282 25.24 -2.01 12.14
N GLU A 283 23.99 -2.46 12.26
CA GLU A 283 23.64 -3.72 12.91
C GLU A 283 23.68 -4.89 11.91
N ALA A 284 24.26 -6.00 12.34
CA ALA A 284 24.21 -7.27 11.59
C ALA A 284 22.89 -8.01 11.86
N PRO A 285 22.41 -8.86 10.94
CA PRO A 285 21.30 -9.77 11.24
C PRO A 285 21.67 -10.67 12.44
N PRO A 286 20.78 -10.83 13.44
CA PRO A 286 21.06 -11.69 14.59
C PRO A 286 21.37 -13.14 14.20
N ALA A 287 22.47 -13.67 14.73
CA ALA A 287 23.01 -14.97 14.32
C ALA A 287 22.11 -16.16 14.67
N ASP A 288 21.17 -15.99 15.60
CA ASP A 288 20.21 -16.99 16.05
C ASP A 288 18.89 -16.98 15.25
N CYS A 289 18.75 -16.12 14.24
CA CYS A 289 17.63 -16.15 13.29
C CYS A 289 17.79 -17.25 12.24
N ASP A 290 16.68 -17.73 11.68
CA ASP A 290 16.65 -18.74 10.63
C ASP A 290 16.87 -18.13 9.23
N ILE A 291 16.42 -16.89 9.05
CA ILE A 291 16.48 -16.15 7.77
C ILE A 291 16.69 -14.65 8.02
N CYS A 292 17.39 -13.99 7.09
CA CYS A 292 17.45 -12.53 6.98
C CYS A 292 16.56 -12.03 5.82
N TRP A 293 15.66 -11.11 6.11
CA TRP A 293 14.78 -10.47 5.14
C TRP A 293 15.09 -8.98 5.03
N LEU A 294 15.52 -8.55 3.85
CA LEU A 294 15.65 -7.14 3.49
C LEU A 294 14.41 -6.73 2.67
N PRO A 295 13.42 -6.05 3.28
CA PRO A 295 12.23 -5.62 2.55
C PRO A 295 12.60 -4.50 1.55
N GLY A 296 11.62 -4.01 0.80
CA GLY A 296 11.86 -2.82 -0.01
C GLY A 296 11.98 -1.55 0.82
N GLY A 297 12.26 -0.45 0.15
CA GLY A 297 12.38 0.87 0.75
C GLY A 297 13.23 1.75 -0.15
N TYR A 298 14.00 2.65 0.45
CA TYR A 298 14.76 3.68 -0.26
C TYR A 298 16.26 3.66 0.06
N PRO A 299 16.96 2.51 -0.09
CA PRO A 299 18.39 2.42 0.22
C PRO A 299 19.25 3.38 -0.62
N GLU A 300 18.79 3.81 -1.80
CA GLU A 300 19.46 4.79 -2.65
C GLU A 300 19.66 6.15 -1.98
N LEU A 301 18.79 6.53 -1.03
CA LEU A 301 18.93 7.76 -0.25
C LEU A 301 19.98 7.64 0.86
N HIS A 302 20.39 6.42 1.15
CA HIS A 302 21.29 6.07 2.23
C HIS A 302 22.49 5.25 1.74
N ALA A 303 22.74 5.21 0.43
CA ALA A 303 23.71 4.31 -0.20
C ALA A 303 25.12 4.45 0.39
N GLY A 304 25.58 5.69 0.61
CA GLY A 304 26.87 5.94 1.25
C GLY A 304 26.94 5.46 2.70
N ARG A 305 25.85 5.61 3.47
CA ARG A 305 25.77 5.13 4.87
C ARG A 305 25.79 3.60 4.91
N LEU A 306 25.00 2.95 4.06
CA LEU A 306 24.96 1.49 3.93
C LEU A 306 26.30 0.92 3.50
N ALA A 307 26.96 1.51 2.50
CA ALA A 307 28.30 1.09 2.06
C ALA A 307 29.36 1.23 3.16
N SER A 308 29.18 2.18 4.09
CA SER A 308 30.06 2.37 5.24
C SER A 308 29.75 1.47 6.43
N ALA A 309 28.60 0.78 6.44
CA ALA A 309 28.13 -0.08 7.52
C ALA A 309 28.84 -1.44 7.50
N LYS A 310 30.09 -1.47 7.98
CA LYS A 310 30.98 -2.64 7.90
C LYS A 310 30.47 -3.84 8.68
N ASN A 311 29.87 -3.63 9.86
CA ASN A 311 29.34 -4.72 10.67
C ASN A 311 28.12 -5.34 9.99
N PHE A 312 27.21 -4.52 9.45
CA PHE A 312 26.09 -5.00 8.65
C PHE A 312 26.58 -5.82 7.45
N MET A 313 27.48 -5.25 6.64
CA MET A 313 27.97 -5.86 5.39
C MET A 313 28.72 -7.18 5.65
N THR A 314 29.56 -7.22 6.70
CA THR A 314 30.26 -8.45 7.10
C THR A 314 29.30 -9.47 7.68
N GLY A 315 28.38 -9.03 8.54
CA GLY A 315 27.45 -9.90 9.24
C GLY A 315 26.43 -10.56 8.32
N ILE A 316 25.88 -9.84 7.35
CA ILE A 316 24.97 -10.42 6.36
C ILE A 316 25.69 -11.40 5.43
N ALA A 317 26.94 -11.13 5.08
CA ALA A 317 27.76 -12.05 4.30
C ALA A 317 28.01 -13.37 5.06
N GLN A 318 28.39 -13.28 6.34
CA GLN A 318 28.55 -14.44 7.22
C GLN A 318 27.23 -15.20 7.43
N PHE A 319 26.11 -14.49 7.58
CA PHE A 319 24.79 -15.10 7.69
C PHE A 319 24.45 -15.92 6.44
N ALA A 320 24.72 -15.35 5.26
CA ALA A 320 24.51 -15.97 3.96
C ALA A 320 25.42 -17.18 3.66
N GLU A 321 26.45 -17.46 4.46
CA GLU A 321 27.27 -18.67 4.29
C GLU A 321 26.46 -19.94 4.64
N THR A 322 25.48 -19.84 5.54
CA THR A 322 24.75 -21.00 6.07
C THR A 322 23.24 -20.85 6.09
N LYS A 323 22.71 -19.62 5.95
CA LYS A 323 21.28 -19.33 6.13
C LYS A 323 20.72 -18.47 4.99
N PRO A 324 19.42 -18.60 4.69
CA PRO A 324 18.77 -17.81 3.65
C PRO A 324 18.84 -16.29 3.87
N VAL A 325 19.07 -15.55 2.78
CA VAL A 325 18.92 -14.10 2.74
C VAL A 325 18.00 -13.75 1.57
N HIS A 326 16.94 -12.99 1.85
CA HIS A 326 15.99 -12.54 0.83
C HIS A 326 15.95 -11.03 0.73
N GLY A 327 15.97 -10.48 -0.49
CA GLY A 327 15.83 -9.05 -0.75
C GLY A 327 14.71 -8.72 -1.71
N GLU A 328 13.79 -7.85 -1.30
CA GLU A 328 12.75 -7.29 -2.17
C GLU A 328 13.09 -5.83 -2.53
N CYS A 329 12.99 -5.46 -3.80
CA CYS A 329 13.14 -4.08 -4.28
C CYS A 329 14.40 -3.37 -3.77
N GLY A 330 14.29 -2.46 -2.78
CA GLY A 330 15.45 -1.86 -2.12
C GLY A 330 16.40 -2.90 -1.50
N GLY A 331 15.86 -3.93 -0.83
CA GLY A 331 16.64 -5.06 -0.36
C GLY A 331 17.41 -5.77 -1.48
N TYR A 332 16.78 -5.95 -2.64
CA TYR A 332 17.46 -6.51 -3.81
C TYR A 332 18.63 -5.63 -4.26
N MET A 333 18.46 -4.30 -4.32
CA MET A 333 19.53 -3.35 -4.65
C MET A 333 20.74 -3.48 -3.72
N VAL A 334 20.52 -3.64 -2.42
CA VAL A 334 21.59 -3.81 -1.40
C VAL A 334 22.26 -5.18 -1.47
N LEU A 335 21.56 -6.20 -1.98
CA LEU A 335 22.16 -7.52 -2.24
C LEU A 335 23.10 -7.54 -3.46
N GLY A 336 23.00 -6.54 -4.34
CA GLY A 336 23.86 -6.42 -5.53
C GLY A 336 25.32 -6.09 -5.22
N GLU A 337 26.14 -6.01 -6.27
CA GLU A 337 27.54 -5.56 -6.18
C GLU A 337 27.63 -4.05 -5.94
N THR A 338 26.81 -3.27 -6.65
CA THR A 338 26.82 -1.82 -6.56
C THR A 338 25.44 -1.19 -6.70
N LEU A 339 25.32 -0.01 -6.08
CA LEU A 339 24.18 0.89 -6.18
C LEU A 339 24.67 2.29 -6.53
N GLU A 340 24.25 2.81 -7.69
CA GLU A 340 24.45 4.21 -8.06
C GLU A 340 23.30 5.07 -7.51
N ASP A 341 23.63 6.07 -6.71
CA ASP A 341 22.65 6.95 -6.06
C ASP A 341 22.09 8.04 -7.00
N ALA A 342 21.27 8.95 -6.45
CA ALA A 342 20.64 10.03 -7.20
C ALA A 342 21.64 11.05 -7.78
N ASP A 343 22.83 11.18 -7.18
CA ASP A 343 23.88 12.09 -7.59
C ASP A 343 24.86 11.43 -8.58
N GLY A 344 24.63 10.16 -8.94
CA GLY A 344 25.51 9.39 -9.83
C GLY A 344 26.74 8.81 -9.12
N VAL A 345 26.78 8.82 -7.79
CA VAL A 345 27.87 8.20 -7.04
C VAL A 345 27.59 6.71 -6.90
N THR A 346 28.56 5.89 -7.30
CA THR A 346 28.48 4.44 -7.17
C THR A 346 29.03 3.98 -5.83
N HIS A 347 28.22 3.21 -5.11
CA HIS A 347 28.55 2.65 -3.80
C HIS A 347 28.64 1.14 -3.88
N ALA A 348 29.65 0.56 -3.22
CA ALA A 348 29.76 -0.89 -3.07
C ALA A 348 28.69 -1.39 -2.11
N MET A 349 27.94 -2.40 -2.55
CA MET A 349 26.90 -3.08 -1.77
C MET A 349 27.40 -4.48 -1.37
N THR A 350 26.54 -5.37 -0.88
CA THR A 350 26.99 -6.63 -0.25
C THR A 350 27.68 -7.60 -1.21
N GLY A 351 27.40 -7.50 -2.52
CA GLY A 351 27.95 -8.40 -3.55
C GLY A 351 27.46 -9.85 -3.44
N LEU A 352 26.45 -10.10 -2.61
CA LEU A 352 25.85 -11.44 -2.45
C LEU A 352 25.14 -11.89 -3.73
N LEU A 353 24.73 -10.96 -4.57
CA LEU A 353 24.30 -11.15 -5.95
C LEU A 353 25.14 -10.27 -6.89
N SER A 354 25.40 -10.75 -8.11
CA SER A 354 26.27 -10.12 -9.14
C SER A 354 25.64 -8.96 -9.91
N HIS A 355 24.42 -8.55 -9.57
CA HIS A 355 23.75 -7.49 -10.30
C HIS A 355 24.20 -6.11 -9.79
N ALA A 356 24.04 -5.09 -10.62
CA ALA A 356 24.28 -3.70 -10.26
C ALA A 356 23.04 -2.85 -10.59
N THR A 357 22.72 -1.91 -9.72
CA THR A 357 21.54 -1.04 -9.85
C THR A 357 21.89 0.43 -9.88
N SER A 358 21.03 1.24 -10.49
CA SER A 358 21.19 2.69 -10.58
C SER A 358 19.88 3.40 -10.35
N PHE A 359 19.92 4.47 -9.55
CA PHE A 359 18.85 5.43 -9.35
C PHE A 359 19.10 6.78 -10.03
N ALA A 360 20.30 7.02 -10.57
CA ALA A 360 20.69 8.28 -11.19
C ALA A 360 19.76 8.68 -12.35
N LYS A 361 19.38 7.71 -13.20
CA LYS A 361 18.38 7.89 -14.27
C LYS A 361 17.06 7.25 -13.88
N ARG A 362 16.27 7.99 -13.10
CA ARG A 362 14.95 7.57 -12.60
C ARG A 362 14.05 7.10 -13.74
N LYS A 363 13.70 5.81 -13.72
CA LYS A 363 12.72 5.20 -14.62
C LYS A 363 11.67 4.51 -13.80
N MET A 364 10.44 5.03 -13.82
CA MET A 364 9.34 4.43 -13.08
C MET A 364 8.97 3.07 -13.70
N ASN A 365 9.14 2.01 -12.91
CA ASN A 365 8.58 0.70 -13.17
C ASN A 365 7.45 0.52 -12.16
N LEU A 366 6.23 0.36 -12.67
CA LEU A 366 5.04 0.17 -11.86
C LEU A 366 4.16 -0.88 -12.51
N GLY A 367 3.70 -1.85 -11.73
CA GLY A 367 2.59 -2.70 -12.14
C GLY A 367 2.53 -4.02 -11.38
N TYR A 368 1.36 -4.66 -11.48
CA TYR A 368 1.14 -5.99 -10.96
C TYR A 368 2.04 -7.03 -11.63
N ARG A 369 2.43 -8.04 -10.86
CA ARG A 369 3.28 -9.14 -11.31
C ARG A 369 2.73 -10.47 -10.82
N ARG A 370 2.65 -11.42 -11.74
CA ARG A 370 2.48 -12.84 -11.41
C ARG A 370 3.84 -13.50 -11.52
N VAL A 371 4.25 -14.18 -10.47
CA VAL A 371 5.58 -14.75 -10.32
C VAL A 371 5.44 -16.26 -10.18
N THR A 372 6.28 -17.01 -10.89
CA THR A 372 6.47 -18.44 -10.67
C THR A 372 7.90 -18.64 -10.17
N LEU A 373 8.04 -19.16 -8.96
CA LEU A 373 9.35 -19.32 -8.32
C LEU A 373 10.20 -20.35 -9.05
N VAL A 374 11.50 -20.06 -9.15
CA VAL A 374 12.52 -20.98 -9.68
C VAL A 374 13.39 -21.42 -8.50
N GLY A 375 13.19 -22.67 -8.08
CA GLY A 375 13.79 -23.32 -6.90
C GLY A 375 13.06 -23.01 -5.60
N ASP A 376 13.22 -23.90 -4.61
CA ASP A 376 12.69 -23.70 -3.26
C ASP A 376 13.31 -22.48 -2.57
N GLY A 377 12.55 -21.72 -1.80
CA GLY A 377 13.10 -20.55 -1.13
C GLY A 377 12.13 -19.83 -0.19
N PRO A 378 12.49 -18.61 0.24
CA PRO A 378 11.74 -17.84 1.24
C PRO A 378 10.29 -17.51 0.87
N LEU A 379 9.94 -17.52 -0.42
CA LEU A 379 8.58 -17.26 -0.90
C LEU A 379 7.75 -18.52 -1.19
N GLY A 380 8.34 -19.71 -1.08
CA GLY A 380 7.64 -20.96 -1.40
C GLY A 380 8.51 -22.00 -2.11
N ALA A 381 7.86 -23.08 -2.55
CA ALA A 381 8.51 -24.17 -3.27
C ALA A 381 8.75 -23.83 -4.75
N ASP A 382 9.62 -24.61 -5.40
CA ASP A 382 9.81 -24.53 -6.85
C ASP A 382 8.48 -24.68 -7.62
N GLY A 383 8.27 -23.82 -8.61
CA GLY A 383 7.04 -23.78 -9.41
C GLY A 383 5.83 -23.15 -8.72
N GLU A 384 5.95 -22.72 -7.47
CA GLU A 384 4.86 -22.06 -6.75
C GLU A 384 4.58 -20.66 -7.31
N GLY A 385 3.29 -20.32 -7.35
CA GLY A 385 2.82 -19.05 -7.89
C GLY A 385 2.58 -17.99 -6.81
N VAL A 386 3.09 -16.78 -7.01
CA VAL A 386 2.94 -15.64 -6.11
C VAL A 386 2.43 -14.41 -6.88
N ARG A 387 1.58 -13.60 -6.24
CA ARG A 387 1.10 -12.32 -6.76
C ARG A 387 1.61 -11.17 -5.92
N GLY A 388 1.85 -10.06 -6.60
CA GLY A 388 2.33 -8.83 -6.00
C GLY A 388 2.53 -7.76 -7.06
N HIS A 389 3.52 -6.90 -6.84
CA HIS A 389 3.81 -5.80 -7.76
C HIS A 389 5.31 -5.49 -7.83
N GLU A 390 5.67 -4.69 -8.83
CA GLU A 390 6.90 -3.90 -8.84
C GLU A 390 6.51 -2.42 -8.73
N PHE A 391 7.20 -1.68 -7.85
CA PHE A 391 7.14 -0.22 -7.80
C PHE A 391 8.52 0.33 -7.42
N HIS A 392 9.28 0.80 -8.41
CA HIS A 392 10.61 1.35 -8.20
C HIS A 392 11.04 2.30 -9.32
N TYR A 393 11.98 3.19 -9.01
CA TYR A 393 12.60 4.09 -9.98
C TYR A 393 14.00 3.65 -10.40
N ALA A 394 14.58 2.70 -9.67
CA ALA A 394 15.88 2.14 -9.96
C ALA A 394 15.84 1.26 -11.21
N SER A 395 16.96 1.16 -11.91
CA SER A 395 17.15 0.25 -13.05
C SER A 395 18.32 -0.69 -12.78
N VAL A 396 18.22 -1.92 -13.29
CA VAL A 396 19.37 -2.84 -13.36
C VAL A 396 20.28 -2.38 -14.49
N VAL A 397 21.51 -1.97 -14.17
CA VAL A 397 22.52 -1.54 -15.15
C VAL A 397 23.48 -2.68 -15.53
N SER A 398 23.62 -3.66 -14.65
CA SER A 398 24.25 -4.95 -14.95
C SER A 398 23.39 -6.06 -14.36
N LYS A 399 22.99 -7.04 -15.19
CA LYS A 399 22.17 -8.18 -14.73
C LYS A 399 22.95 -9.19 -13.89
N GLY A 400 24.27 -9.17 -13.95
CA GLY A 400 25.11 -10.22 -13.36
C GLY A 400 24.96 -11.56 -14.09
N THR A 401 25.38 -12.64 -13.42
CA THR A 401 25.41 -14.02 -13.95
C THR A 401 24.69 -15.02 -13.06
N ASP A 402 23.94 -14.55 -12.06
CA ASP A 402 23.21 -15.43 -11.15
C ASP A 402 22.03 -16.12 -11.83
N ALA A 403 21.67 -17.29 -11.30
CA ALA A 403 20.44 -17.95 -11.72
C ALA A 403 19.24 -17.05 -11.39
N PRO A 404 18.18 -17.04 -12.21
CA PRO A 404 17.02 -16.23 -11.92
C PRO A 404 16.30 -16.71 -10.65
N PHE A 405 15.73 -15.77 -9.92
CA PHE A 405 14.89 -16.09 -8.77
C PHE A 405 13.53 -16.64 -9.19
N ALA A 406 12.97 -16.10 -10.28
CA ALA A 406 11.65 -16.45 -10.76
C ALA A 406 11.47 -16.16 -12.26
N THR A 407 10.39 -16.68 -12.83
CA THR A 407 9.81 -16.16 -14.07
C THR A 407 8.63 -15.25 -13.73
N ILE A 408 8.45 -14.19 -14.50
CA ILE A 408 7.47 -13.14 -14.20
C ILE A 408 6.59 -12.83 -15.41
N ALA A 409 5.32 -12.56 -15.15
CA ALA A 409 4.37 -12.01 -16.10
C ALA A 409 3.76 -10.71 -15.57
N ASP A 410 3.32 -9.84 -16.47
CA ASP A 410 2.58 -8.64 -16.08
C ASP A 410 1.19 -8.98 -15.53
N GLY A 411 0.46 -7.95 -15.08
CA GLY A 411 -0.84 -8.11 -14.46
C GLY A 411 -1.93 -8.76 -15.32
N VAL A 412 -1.78 -8.72 -16.66
CA VAL A 412 -2.71 -9.33 -17.62
C VAL A 412 -2.19 -10.66 -18.17
N GLY A 413 -1.00 -11.09 -17.76
CA GLY A 413 -0.42 -12.39 -18.07
C GLY A 413 0.55 -12.41 -19.25
N ASN A 414 1.02 -11.26 -19.74
CA ASN A 414 2.09 -11.23 -20.74
C ASN A 414 3.41 -11.62 -20.07
N ASP A 415 4.12 -12.56 -20.67
CA ASP A 415 5.43 -13.01 -20.19
C ASP A 415 6.46 -11.87 -20.27
N LEU A 416 7.14 -11.60 -19.16
CA LEU A 416 8.24 -10.65 -19.03
C LEU A 416 9.59 -11.36 -18.87
N GLY A 417 9.59 -12.70 -18.82
CA GLY A 417 10.76 -13.54 -18.75
C GLY A 417 11.29 -13.75 -17.34
N ALA A 418 12.58 -14.06 -17.25
CA ALA A 418 13.27 -14.30 -15.98
C ALA A 418 13.55 -13.00 -15.22
N SER A 419 13.40 -13.02 -13.89
CA SER A 419 13.65 -11.87 -13.01
C SER A 419 14.34 -12.27 -11.70
N GLY A 420 15.01 -11.28 -11.11
CA GLY A 420 15.77 -11.43 -9.88
C GLY A 420 17.04 -12.26 -10.05
N GLY A 421 17.66 -12.55 -8.91
CA GLY A 421 18.87 -13.35 -8.82
C GLY A 421 18.82 -14.32 -7.65
N ARG A 422 19.49 -15.45 -7.81
CA ARG A 422 19.68 -16.50 -6.81
C ARG A 422 21.13 -17.00 -6.86
N ARG A 423 21.79 -17.00 -5.71
CA ARG A 423 23.14 -17.55 -5.51
C ARG A 423 23.23 -18.25 -4.16
N GLY A 424 23.32 -19.57 -4.17
CA GLY A 424 23.30 -20.36 -2.94
C GLY A 424 22.02 -20.06 -2.14
N PRO A 425 22.12 -19.67 -0.85
CA PRO A 425 20.96 -19.35 -0.02
C PRO A 425 20.44 -17.90 -0.20
N VAL A 426 21.10 -17.09 -1.05
CA VAL A 426 20.69 -15.70 -1.29
C VAL A 426 19.74 -15.62 -2.49
N SER A 427 18.66 -14.86 -2.32
CA SER A 427 17.66 -14.61 -3.37
C SER A 427 17.12 -13.19 -3.32
N GLY A 428 16.62 -12.67 -4.43
CA GLY A 428 15.90 -11.40 -4.43
C GLY A 428 15.47 -10.93 -5.80
N SER A 429 14.59 -9.93 -5.83
CA SER A 429 14.15 -9.26 -7.06
C SER A 429 13.47 -7.92 -6.75
N PHE A 430 13.09 -7.15 -7.76
CA PHE A 430 12.27 -5.95 -7.58
C PHE A 430 10.80 -6.24 -7.22
N PHE A 431 10.38 -7.50 -7.26
CA PHE A 431 9.04 -7.92 -6.90
C PHE A 431 8.83 -7.84 -5.39
N HIS A 432 7.70 -7.28 -4.99
CA HIS A 432 7.19 -7.39 -3.62
C HIS A 432 6.05 -8.38 -3.59
N ALA A 433 6.19 -9.42 -2.76
CA ALA A 433 5.16 -10.42 -2.61
C ALA A 433 3.98 -9.88 -1.78
N ILE A 434 2.76 -10.28 -2.16
CA ILE A 434 1.53 -9.94 -1.41
C ILE A 434 0.82 -11.21 -0.96
N ALA A 435 0.59 -12.15 -1.88
CA ALA A 435 -0.17 -13.35 -1.60
C ALA A 435 0.22 -14.48 -2.56
N ARG A 436 -0.08 -15.72 -2.15
CA ARG A 436 0.05 -16.92 -2.99
C ARG A 436 -1.10 -16.96 -4.02
N ASN A 437 -0.83 -17.53 -5.19
CA ASN A 437 -1.82 -17.66 -6.28
C ASN A 437 -3.03 -18.50 -5.91
#